data_AF-A0A519ZUJ4-F1
#
_entry.id   AF-A0A519ZUJ4-F1
#
_cell.length_a   1.000
_cell.length_b   1.000
_cell.length_c   1.000
_cell.angle_alpha   90.00
_cell.angle_beta   90.00
_cell.angle_gamma   90.00
#
_symmetry.space_group_name_H-M   'P 1'
#
loop_
_entity.id
_entity.type
_entity.pdbx_description
1 polymer ?
#
loop_
_entity_poly.entity_id
_entity_poly.type
_entity_poly.pdbx_seq_one_letter_code
_entity_poly.pdbx_strand_id
1 'polypeptide(L)'
;ENINPEIEKLALDFSSLKIKQKSFEADDLNDVDIVFAATNNNSLNELIRLEAHKKGLLINVADKPELCDFYLGSIVKKGDLKIAISTNGKSPTIAKRLKEVLNEGLPAELGETLQNMSALRQSLSGDFASKVKTLNKVTENLIKNKKSFAERNIKWLIWLSIILFFYTAGLTLWNTEPAFKTFLIKIDPLFYWFLGAGFVFAMVDGAIGMSYGVTTASFSLAMGLPPASASMAIHISEVLSNGIAGWMHYKMGNINWKLFKILIIPAIVGAILGAYILSSLEHYSAYVKPVVGVYTLVLGAIILSKAFNIKKKKKAGEKIKKIAPLGFVGGFI
;
A
#
# COMPACT_ATOMS: atom_id res chain seq x y z
N GLU A 1 -55.27 -29.02 2.96
CA GLU A 1 -54.20 -28.02 3.18
C GLU A 1 -53.95 -27.31 1.86
N ASN A 2 -54.00 -25.98 1.82
CA ASN A 2 -53.73 -25.21 0.60
C ASN A 2 -52.25 -24.79 0.60
N ILE A 3 -51.56 -24.96 -0.53
CA ILE A 3 -50.19 -24.50 -0.70
C ILE A 3 -50.19 -22.97 -0.82
N ASN A 4 -49.23 -22.31 -0.20
CA ASN A 4 -49.06 -20.87 -0.34
C ASN A 4 -48.70 -20.55 -1.81
N PRO A 5 -49.42 -19.64 -2.50
CA PRO A 5 -49.11 -19.24 -3.88
C PRO A 5 -47.66 -18.79 -4.11
N GLU A 6 -47.00 -18.25 -3.07
CA GLU A 6 -45.58 -17.89 -3.16
C GLU A 6 -44.67 -19.11 -3.35
N ILE A 7 -45.00 -20.27 -2.75
CA ILE A 7 -44.25 -21.51 -2.93
C ILE A 7 -44.45 -22.06 -4.34
N GLU A 8 -45.67 -21.96 -4.89
CA GLU A 8 -45.94 -22.36 -6.28
C GLU A 8 -45.14 -21.52 -7.26
N LYS A 9 -45.07 -20.20 -7.03
CA LYS A 9 -44.22 -19.31 -7.83
C LYS A 9 -42.74 -19.67 -7.72
N LEU A 10 -42.28 -20.00 -6.51
CA LEU A 10 -40.89 -20.39 -6.27
C LEU A 10 -40.53 -21.70 -6.99
N ALA A 11 -41.48 -22.63 -7.15
CA ALA A 11 -41.28 -23.86 -7.92
C ALA A 11 -41.05 -23.61 -9.42
N LEU A 12 -41.58 -22.50 -9.97
CA LEU A 12 -41.33 -22.12 -11.36
C LEU A 12 -39.88 -21.68 -11.58
N ASP A 13 -39.28 -21.02 -10.58
CA ASP A 13 -37.90 -20.53 -10.66
C ASP A 13 -36.86 -21.62 -10.35
N PHE A 14 -37.25 -22.70 -9.66
CA PHE A 14 -36.37 -23.79 -9.23
C PHE A 14 -36.89 -25.15 -9.67
N SER A 15 -36.40 -25.64 -10.82
CA SER A 15 -36.81 -26.93 -11.40
C SER A 15 -36.51 -28.16 -10.53
N SER A 16 -35.65 -28.03 -9.52
CA SER A 16 -35.35 -29.09 -8.54
C SER A 16 -36.34 -29.15 -7.38
N LEU A 17 -37.22 -28.15 -7.22
CA LEU A 17 -38.19 -28.12 -6.14
C LEU A 17 -39.36 -29.06 -6.44
N LYS A 18 -39.58 -30.05 -5.56
CA LYS A 18 -40.71 -30.98 -5.64
C LYS A 18 -41.69 -30.67 -4.52
N ILE A 19 -42.94 -30.38 -4.87
CA ILE A 19 -44.00 -30.09 -3.90
C ILE A 19 -44.87 -31.34 -3.75
N LYS A 20 -45.13 -31.75 -2.50
CA LYS A 20 -46.11 -32.80 -2.16
C LYS A 20 -47.23 -32.18 -1.33
N GLN A 21 -48.45 -32.07 -1.89
CA GLN A 21 -49.61 -31.55 -1.17
C GLN A 21 -50.31 -32.67 -0.39
N LYS A 22 -49.78 -32.99 0.78
CA LYS A 22 -50.30 -34.03 1.69
C LYS A 22 -49.90 -33.72 3.12
N SER A 23 -50.57 -34.36 4.08
CA SER A 23 -50.10 -34.40 5.45
C SER A 23 -48.80 -35.21 5.56
N PHE A 24 -47.97 -34.86 6.55
CA PHE A 24 -46.68 -35.51 6.79
C PHE A 24 -46.83 -37.00 7.11
N GLU A 25 -46.01 -37.83 6.48
CA GLU A 25 -45.83 -39.24 6.82
C GLU A 25 -44.33 -39.53 7.04
N ALA A 26 -44.00 -40.51 7.89
CA ALA A 26 -42.61 -40.82 8.21
C ALA A 26 -41.77 -41.22 6.97
N ASP A 27 -42.42 -41.75 5.94
CA ASP A 27 -41.78 -42.10 4.65
C ASP A 27 -41.38 -40.89 3.82
N ASP A 28 -41.90 -39.69 4.11
CA ASP A 28 -41.42 -38.46 3.48
C ASP A 28 -40.01 -38.08 3.92
N LEU A 29 -39.49 -38.70 4.98
CA LEU A 29 -38.10 -38.58 5.42
C LEU A 29 -37.16 -39.63 4.79
N ASN A 30 -37.62 -40.39 3.80
CA ASN A 30 -36.74 -41.27 3.02
C ASN A 30 -35.95 -40.44 1.99
N ASP A 31 -34.68 -40.77 1.79
CA ASP A 31 -33.79 -40.12 0.81
C ASP A 31 -33.60 -38.60 1.00
N VAL A 32 -33.56 -38.13 2.25
CA VAL A 32 -33.25 -36.73 2.59
C VAL A 32 -32.03 -36.65 3.51
N ASP A 33 -31.27 -35.56 3.42
CA ASP A 33 -30.08 -35.34 4.25
C ASP A 33 -30.37 -34.45 5.48
N ILE A 34 -31.27 -33.48 5.34
CA ILE A 34 -31.58 -32.45 6.34
C ILE A 34 -33.08 -32.15 6.32
N VAL A 35 -33.68 -31.99 7.50
CA VAL A 35 -35.11 -31.72 7.67
C VAL A 35 -35.33 -30.30 8.21
N PHE A 36 -36.28 -29.58 7.62
CA PHE A 36 -36.79 -28.32 8.15
C PHE A 36 -38.28 -28.47 8.48
N ALA A 37 -38.65 -28.30 9.75
CA ALA A 37 -40.04 -28.28 10.18
C ALA A 37 -40.48 -26.83 10.43
N ALA A 38 -41.30 -26.29 9.53
CA ALA A 38 -41.82 -24.92 9.61
C ALA A 38 -43.36 -24.91 9.67
N THR A 39 -43.94 -25.82 10.45
CA THR A 39 -45.39 -25.91 10.63
C THR A 39 -45.85 -25.13 11.86
N ASN A 40 -47.12 -24.69 11.87
CA ASN A 40 -47.74 -24.04 13.02
C ASN A 40 -48.22 -25.03 14.11
N ASN A 41 -47.99 -26.34 13.94
CA ASN A 41 -48.43 -27.37 14.88
C ASN A 41 -47.22 -27.93 15.65
N ASN A 42 -47.10 -27.56 16.93
CA ASN A 42 -45.98 -27.99 17.78
C ASN A 42 -45.92 -29.51 17.96
N SER A 43 -47.06 -30.18 18.15
CA SER A 43 -47.10 -31.64 18.31
C SER A 43 -46.64 -32.36 17.03
N LEU A 44 -46.97 -31.80 15.87
CA LEU A 44 -46.46 -32.30 14.60
C LEU A 44 -44.95 -32.07 14.46
N ASN A 45 -44.45 -30.90 14.83
CA ASN A 45 -43.00 -30.60 14.79
C ASN A 45 -42.20 -31.55 15.71
N GLU A 46 -42.73 -31.87 16.90
CA GLU A 46 -42.14 -32.88 17.80
C GLU A 46 -42.14 -34.28 17.20
N LEU A 47 -43.25 -34.68 16.54
CA LEU A 47 -43.34 -35.95 15.82
C LEU A 47 -42.31 -36.03 14.69
N ILE A 48 -42.21 -34.99 13.85
CA ILE A 48 -41.24 -34.92 12.75
C ILE A 48 -39.82 -35.03 13.31
N ARG A 49 -39.51 -34.36 14.42
CA ARG A 49 -38.21 -34.45 15.10
C ARG A 49 -37.90 -35.88 15.55
N LEU A 50 -38.85 -36.55 16.19
CA LEU A 50 -38.67 -37.93 16.64
C LEU A 50 -38.42 -38.87 15.46
N GLU A 51 -39.19 -38.76 14.38
CA GLU A 51 -39.02 -39.58 13.18
C GLU A 51 -37.70 -39.27 12.43
N ALA A 52 -37.29 -38.01 12.37
CA ALA A 52 -35.99 -37.60 11.82
C ALA A 52 -34.83 -38.21 12.62
N HIS A 53 -34.89 -38.15 13.96
CA HIS A 53 -33.87 -38.72 14.84
C HIS A 53 -33.78 -40.24 14.74
N LYS A 54 -34.91 -40.94 14.59
CA LYS A 54 -34.91 -42.40 14.33
C LYS A 54 -34.14 -42.78 13.07
N LYS A 55 -34.09 -41.89 12.07
CA LYS A 55 -33.38 -42.07 10.80
C LYS A 55 -31.97 -41.46 10.78
N GLY A 56 -31.51 -40.90 11.91
CA GLY A 56 -30.20 -40.25 12.00
C GLY A 56 -30.10 -38.92 11.25
N LEU A 57 -31.24 -38.27 10.98
CA LEU A 57 -31.32 -37.02 10.22
C LEU A 57 -31.24 -35.81 11.14
N LEU A 58 -30.55 -34.76 10.68
CA LEU A 58 -30.52 -33.47 11.36
C LEU A 58 -31.81 -32.68 11.06
N ILE A 59 -32.43 -32.13 12.10
CA ILE A 59 -33.63 -31.31 11.98
C ILE A 59 -33.45 -29.89 12.53
N ASN A 60 -34.02 -28.91 11.84
CA ASN A 60 -34.24 -27.56 12.36
C ASN A 60 -35.74 -27.26 12.37
N VAL A 61 -36.25 -26.88 13.54
CA VAL A 61 -37.66 -26.49 13.74
C VAL A 61 -37.74 -24.98 13.84
N ALA A 62 -38.53 -24.36 12.96
CA ALA A 62 -38.70 -22.91 12.94
C ALA A 62 -39.23 -22.40 14.30
N ASP A 63 -38.68 -21.29 14.78
CA ASP A 63 -39.06 -20.60 16.03
C ASP A 63 -38.99 -21.45 17.32
N LYS A 64 -38.36 -22.64 17.26
CA LYS A 64 -38.23 -23.59 18.38
C LYS A 64 -36.78 -24.06 18.55
N PRO A 65 -35.88 -23.23 19.10
CA PRO A 65 -34.46 -23.57 19.29
C PRO A 65 -34.22 -24.87 20.06
N GLU A 66 -35.11 -25.22 20.99
CA GLU A 66 -35.07 -26.43 21.81
C GLU A 66 -35.34 -27.73 21.04
N LEU A 67 -35.95 -27.63 19.85
CA LEU A 67 -36.24 -28.76 18.97
C LEU A 67 -35.24 -28.85 17.79
N CYS A 68 -34.25 -27.96 17.71
CA CYS A 68 -33.26 -27.93 16.64
C CYS A 68 -31.97 -28.69 16.97
N ASP A 69 -31.41 -29.41 16.01
CA ASP A 69 -30.05 -29.96 16.08
C ASP A 69 -28.99 -28.97 15.60
N PHE A 70 -29.39 -28.00 14.77
CA PHE A 70 -28.51 -26.97 14.23
C PHE A 70 -29.21 -25.62 14.12
N TYR A 71 -28.43 -24.53 14.08
CA TYR A 71 -28.94 -23.18 13.91
C TYR A 71 -28.61 -22.63 12.52
N LEU A 72 -29.54 -21.87 11.97
CA LEU A 72 -29.26 -21.02 10.81
C LEU A 72 -28.53 -19.76 11.28
N GLY A 73 -27.26 -19.63 10.87
CA GLY A 73 -26.42 -18.48 11.20
C GLY A 73 -26.55 -17.32 10.20
N SER A 74 -26.03 -16.16 10.59
CA SER A 74 -25.85 -15.05 9.65
C SER A 74 -24.64 -15.30 8.76
N ILE A 75 -24.81 -15.25 7.43
CA ILE A 75 -23.72 -15.49 6.48
C ILE A 75 -23.32 -14.20 5.77
N VAL A 76 -22.02 -13.87 5.80
CA VAL A 76 -21.40 -12.87 4.91
C VAL A 76 -20.80 -13.60 3.72
N LYS A 77 -21.08 -13.13 2.50
CA LYS A 77 -20.59 -13.72 1.26
C LYS A 77 -19.92 -12.65 0.39
N LYS A 78 -18.65 -12.86 0.02
CA LYS A 78 -17.88 -12.02 -0.90
C LYS A 78 -17.22 -12.91 -1.95
N GLY A 79 -17.88 -13.11 -3.08
CA GLY A 79 -17.48 -14.13 -4.07
C GLY A 79 -17.49 -15.53 -3.43
N ASP A 80 -16.34 -16.18 -3.44
CA ASP A 80 -16.13 -17.51 -2.84
C ASP A 80 -15.84 -17.46 -1.32
N LEU A 81 -15.57 -16.28 -0.75
CA LEU A 81 -15.43 -16.13 0.70
C LEU A 81 -16.80 -16.24 1.37
N LYS A 82 -16.92 -17.15 2.33
CA LYS A 82 -18.10 -17.29 3.19
C LYS A 82 -17.68 -17.22 4.65
N ILE A 83 -18.36 -16.38 5.42
CA ILE A 83 -18.18 -16.28 6.88
C ILE A 83 -19.53 -16.54 7.52
N ALA A 84 -19.64 -17.60 8.31
CA ALA A 84 -20.80 -17.89 9.11
C ALA A 84 -20.65 -17.29 10.51
N ILE A 85 -21.70 -16.63 11.00
CA ILE A 85 -21.75 -15.95 12.28
C ILE A 85 -22.86 -16.62 13.10
N SER A 86 -22.48 -17.19 14.24
CA SER A 86 -23.40 -17.82 15.19
C SER A 86 -23.22 -17.18 16.56
N THR A 87 -24.34 -16.97 17.25
CA THR A 87 -24.39 -16.62 18.68
C THR A 87 -24.99 -17.75 19.51
N ASN A 88 -25.02 -18.99 18.97
CA ASN A 88 -25.73 -20.15 19.56
C ASN A 88 -27.17 -19.79 19.95
N GLY A 89 -27.85 -19.02 19.08
CA GLY A 89 -29.22 -18.55 19.31
C GLY A 89 -29.37 -17.48 20.40
N LYS A 90 -28.33 -17.09 21.13
CA LYS A 90 -28.42 -16.15 22.27
C LYS A 90 -28.73 -14.71 21.85
N SER A 91 -28.26 -14.28 20.68
CA SER A 91 -28.52 -12.92 20.20
C SER A 91 -28.52 -12.85 18.67
N PRO A 92 -29.69 -13.01 18.03
CA PRO A 92 -29.85 -12.80 16.58
C PRO A 92 -29.47 -11.37 16.16
N THR A 93 -29.75 -10.38 17.00
CA THR A 93 -29.45 -8.97 16.74
C THR A 93 -27.95 -8.71 16.62
N ILE A 94 -27.13 -9.29 17.52
CA ILE A 94 -25.66 -9.18 17.44
C ILE A 94 -25.12 -9.89 16.20
N ALA A 95 -25.64 -11.08 15.87
CA ALA A 95 -25.25 -11.79 14.65
C ALA A 95 -25.52 -10.94 13.38
N LYS A 96 -26.68 -10.27 13.34
CA LYS A 96 -27.04 -9.35 12.25
C LYS A 96 -26.09 -8.14 12.19
N ARG A 97 -25.77 -7.50 13.31
CA ARG A 97 -24.84 -6.35 13.34
C ARG A 97 -23.43 -6.73 12.93
N LEU A 98 -22.92 -7.86 13.40
CA LEU A 98 -21.62 -8.38 12.96
C LEU A 98 -21.60 -8.68 11.47
N LYS A 99 -22.70 -9.24 10.93
CA LYS A 99 -22.85 -9.46 9.49
C LYS A 99 -22.73 -8.14 8.72
N GLU A 100 -23.43 -7.09 9.14
CA GLU A 100 -23.37 -5.75 8.52
C GLU A 100 -21.94 -5.19 8.55
N VAL A 101 -21.31 -5.16 9.73
CA VAL A 101 -19.94 -4.65 9.92
C VAL A 101 -18.93 -5.41 9.05
N LEU A 102 -19.01 -6.74 9.01
CA LEU A 102 -18.12 -7.54 8.18
C LEU A 102 -18.42 -7.37 6.69
N ASN A 103 -19.68 -7.21 6.30
CA ASN A 103 -20.02 -7.03 4.90
C ASN A 103 -19.54 -5.67 4.36
N GLU A 104 -19.55 -4.62 5.20
CA GLU A 104 -19.03 -3.29 4.87
C GLU A 104 -17.50 -3.22 4.98
N GLY A 105 -16.92 -3.82 6.02
CA GLY A 105 -15.48 -3.77 6.28
C GLY A 105 -14.64 -4.64 5.34
N LEU A 106 -15.25 -5.66 4.71
CA LEU A 106 -14.58 -6.54 3.76
C LEU A 106 -14.62 -5.95 2.33
N PRO A 107 -13.45 -5.70 1.69
CA PRO A 107 -13.36 -5.19 0.33
C PRO A 107 -14.13 -6.03 -0.69
N ALA A 108 -14.66 -5.39 -1.73
CA ALA A 108 -15.41 -6.08 -2.78
C ALA A 108 -14.50 -6.98 -3.65
N GLU A 109 -13.23 -6.59 -3.79
CA GLU A 109 -12.20 -7.25 -4.60
C GLU A 109 -11.63 -8.53 -3.97
N LEU A 110 -12.09 -8.90 -2.76
CA LEU A 110 -11.66 -10.13 -2.09
C LEU A 110 -11.96 -11.39 -2.92
N GLY A 111 -13.06 -11.39 -3.68
CA GLY A 111 -13.37 -12.50 -4.59
C GLY A 111 -12.28 -12.69 -5.66
N GLU A 112 -11.88 -11.61 -6.33
CA GLU A 112 -10.81 -11.64 -7.34
C GLU A 112 -9.47 -12.01 -6.70
N THR A 113 -9.20 -11.49 -5.50
CA THR A 113 -7.99 -11.85 -4.73
C THR A 113 -7.92 -13.36 -4.47
N LEU A 114 -9.04 -13.99 -4.10
CA LEU A 114 -9.10 -15.45 -3.90
C LEU A 114 -8.88 -16.23 -5.19
N GLN A 115 -9.44 -15.78 -6.31
CA GLN A 115 -9.22 -16.39 -7.62
C GLN A 115 -7.74 -16.30 -8.03
N ASN A 116 -7.12 -15.14 -7.85
CA ASN A 116 -5.70 -14.92 -8.10
C ASN A 116 -4.81 -15.81 -7.21
N MET A 117 -5.17 -16.00 -5.95
CA MET A 117 -4.46 -16.93 -5.05
C MET A 117 -4.60 -18.38 -5.48
N SER A 118 -5.77 -18.79 -5.97
CA SER A 118 -5.97 -20.13 -6.53
C SER A 118 -5.12 -20.35 -7.78
N ALA A 119 -5.13 -19.39 -8.72
CA ALA A 119 -4.31 -19.44 -9.93
C ALA A 119 -2.81 -19.46 -9.61
N LEU A 120 -2.36 -18.63 -8.65
CA LEU A 120 -0.98 -18.63 -8.18
C LEU A 120 -0.61 -20.01 -7.61
N ARG A 121 -1.45 -20.59 -6.75
CA ARG A 121 -1.22 -21.93 -6.18
C ARG A 121 -1.10 -23.01 -7.26
N GLN A 122 -1.90 -22.92 -8.32
CA GLN A 122 -1.84 -23.86 -9.45
C GLN A 122 -0.55 -23.70 -10.28
N SER A 123 -0.05 -22.46 -10.44
CA SER A 123 1.19 -22.18 -11.16
C SER A 123 2.47 -22.61 -10.43
N LEU A 124 2.40 -22.75 -9.10
CA LEU A 124 3.55 -23.17 -8.28
C LEU A 124 3.83 -24.66 -8.46
N SER A 125 5.09 -25.00 -8.74
CA SER A 125 5.63 -26.36 -8.75
C SER A 125 6.23 -26.70 -7.38
N GLY A 126 6.14 -27.98 -6.96
CA GLY A 126 6.69 -28.45 -5.68
C GLY A 126 5.65 -29.15 -4.80
N ASP A 127 6.10 -29.60 -3.63
CA ASP A 127 5.25 -30.22 -2.62
C ASP A 127 4.26 -29.21 -1.97
N PHE A 128 3.25 -29.71 -1.26
CA PHE A 128 2.24 -28.87 -0.63
C PHE A 128 2.86 -27.84 0.35
N ALA A 129 3.89 -28.25 1.11
CA ALA A 129 4.55 -27.40 2.09
C ALA A 129 5.24 -26.18 1.45
N SER A 130 5.96 -26.38 0.34
CA SER A 130 6.62 -25.28 -0.41
C SER A 130 5.60 -24.31 -1.03
N LYS A 131 4.46 -24.82 -1.52
CA LYS A 131 3.36 -23.99 -2.03
C LYS A 131 2.76 -23.13 -0.92
N VAL A 132 2.44 -23.71 0.23
CA VAL A 132 1.90 -22.98 1.39
C VAL A 132 2.87 -21.91 1.88
N LYS A 133 4.18 -22.22 1.95
CA LYS A 133 5.21 -21.25 2.35
C LYS A 133 5.28 -20.05 1.40
N THR A 134 5.20 -20.31 0.10
CA THR A 134 5.20 -19.25 -0.93
C THR A 134 3.96 -18.38 -0.84
N LEU A 135 2.78 -18.99 -0.70
CA LEU A 135 1.51 -18.27 -0.54
C LEU A 135 1.52 -17.41 0.73
N ASN A 136 1.95 -17.96 1.86
CA ASN A 136 2.05 -17.23 3.13
C ASN A 136 2.98 -16.02 3.02
N LYS A 137 4.09 -16.12 2.29
CA LYS A 137 5.01 -14.99 2.07
C LYS A 137 4.35 -13.86 1.28
N VAL A 138 3.51 -14.19 0.30
CA VAL A 138 2.78 -13.20 -0.51
C VAL A 138 1.65 -12.56 0.32
N THR A 139 0.99 -13.32 1.19
CA THR A 139 -0.10 -12.83 2.04
C THR A 139 0.36 -12.25 3.39
N GLU A 140 1.64 -12.36 3.74
CA GLU A 140 2.21 -11.90 5.02
C GLU A 140 1.90 -10.43 5.30
N ASN A 141 1.90 -9.60 4.25
CA ASN A 141 1.61 -8.18 4.37
C ASN A 141 0.12 -7.88 4.64
N LEU A 142 -0.80 -8.82 4.40
CA LEU A 142 -2.21 -8.70 4.78
C LEU A 142 -2.43 -8.98 6.27
N ILE A 143 -1.51 -9.73 6.89
CA ILE A 143 -1.59 -10.17 8.30
C ILE A 143 -0.77 -9.26 9.21
N LYS A 144 0.11 -8.41 8.67
CA LYS A 144 0.86 -7.44 9.47
C LYS A 144 -0.11 -6.47 10.15
N ASN A 145 -0.38 -6.77 11.43
CA ASN A 145 -1.03 -5.90 12.38
C ASN A 145 -0.48 -4.49 12.23
N LYS A 146 -1.37 -3.50 12.19
CA LYS A 146 -0.98 -2.10 12.41
C LYS A 146 -0.20 -2.09 13.72
N LYS A 147 1.11 -1.80 13.62
CA LYS A 147 2.00 -1.71 14.79
C LYS A 147 1.34 -0.91 15.90
N SER A 148 1.50 -1.37 17.14
CA SER A 148 0.98 -0.68 18.32
C SER A 148 1.42 0.79 18.32
N PHE A 149 0.59 1.69 18.86
CA PHE A 149 0.93 3.12 18.99
C PHE A 149 2.32 3.32 19.63
N ALA A 150 2.68 2.48 20.59
CA ALA A 150 4.00 2.48 21.24
C ALA A 150 5.15 2.17 20.26
N GLU A 151 5.00 1.16 19.39
CA GLU A 151 6.01 0.80 18.39
C GLU A 151 6.14 1.84 17.27
N ARG A 152 5.05 2.54 16.95
CA ARG A 152 5.06 3.65 15.99
C ARG A 152 5.84 4.84 16.53
N ASN A 153 5.71 5.13 17.82
CA ASN A 153 6.25 6.34 18.44
C ASN A 153 7.67 6.16 19.00
N ILE A 154 8.15 4.93 19.21
CA ILE A 154 9.50 4.68 19.75
C ILE A 154 10.60 5.27 18.86
N LYS A 155 10.42 5.26 17.53
CA LYS A 155 11.36 5.87 16.59
C LYS A 155 11.47 7.38 16.78
N TRP A 156 10.35 8.03 17.06
CA TRP A 156 10.32 9.47 17.29
C TRP A 156 10.98 9.83 18.62
N LEU A 157 10.78 9.01 19.67
CA LEU A 157 11.48 9.16 20.95
C LEU A 157 13.00 8.99 20.81
N ILE A 158 13.45 8.03 20.01
CA ILE A 158 14.89 7.84 19.72
C ILE A 158 15.45 9.09 19.03
N TRP A 159 14.78 9.61 18.00
CA TRP A 159 15.20 10.84 17.32
C TRP A 159 15.23 12.05 18.27
N LEU A 160 14.20 12.19 19.11
CA LEU A 160 14.14 13.28 20.08
C LEU A 160 15.25 13.19 21.12
N SER A 161 15.59 11.98 21.58
CA SER A 161 16.71 11.74 22.50
C SER A 161 18.06 12.07 21.86
N ILE A 162 18.26 11.74 20.57
CA ILE A 162 19.48 12.08 19.82
C ILE A 162 19.60 13.61 19.69
N ILE A 163 18.53 14.30 19.31
CA ILE A 163 18.51 15.76 19.19
C ILE A 163 18.82 16.41 20.54
N LEU A 164 18.18 15.93 21.61
CA LEU A 164 18.39 16.43 22.96
C LEU A 164 19.84 16.24 23.41
N PHE A 165 20.45 15.09 23.08
CA PHE A 165 21.85 14.81 23.38
C PHE A 165 22.81 15.79 22.67
N PHE A 166 22.63 16.05 21.38
CA PHE A 166 23.47 17.02 20.67
C PHE A 166 23.26 18.44 21.19
N TYR A 167 22.02 18.81 21.54
CA TYR A 167 21.71 20.11 22.12
C TYR A 167 22.37 20.31 23.48
N THR A 168 22.25 19.33 24.39
CA THR A 168 22.87 19.40 25.71
C THR A 168 24.40 19.36 25.60
N ALA A 169 24.97 18.51 24.76
CA ALA A 169 26.42 18.48 24.52
C ALA A 169 26.93 19.83 23.97
N GLY A 170 26.23 20.44 23.01
CA GLY A 170 26.57 21.76 22.48
C GLY A 170 26.51 22.86 23.55
N LEU A 171 25.48 22.85 24.40
CA LEU A 171 25.36 23.76 25.54
C LEU A 171 26.46 23.56 26.57
N THR A 172 26.81 22.31 26.88
CA THR A 172 27.91 22.00 27.79
C THR A 172 29.21 22.56 27.23
N LEU A 173 29.56 22.23 25.99
CA LEU A 173 30.77 22.73 25.32
C LEU A 173 30.79 24.26 25.22
N TRP A 174 29.66 24.90 24.95
CA TRP A 174 29.56 26.37 24.92
C TRP A 174 29.92 27.02 26.26
N ASN A 175 29.58 26.38 27.37
CA ASN A 175 29.79 26.90 28.71
C ASN A 175 31.13 26.46 29.33
N THR A 176 31.64 25.27 29.00
CA THR A 176 32.85 24.70 29.60
C THR A 176 34.11 24.95 28.79
N GLU A 177 34.02 25.06 27.46
CA GLU A 177 35.19 25.17 26.57
C GLU A 177 35.25 26.53 25.85
N PRO A 178 36.11 27.47 26.34
CA PRO A 178 36.25 28.80 25.74
C PRO A 178 36.71 28.76 24.28
N ALA A 179 37.52 27.76 23.91
CA ALA A 179 37.99 27.55 22.55
C ALA A 179 36.83 27.22 21.59
N PHE A 180 35.87 26.39 22.03
CA PHE A 180 34.70 26.02 21.24
C PHE A 180 33.76 27.21 21.02
N LYS A 181 33.50 27.99 22.08
CA LYS A 181 32.71 29.22 21.99
C LYS A 181 33.33 30.23 21.04
N THR A 182 34.65 30.43 21.14
CA THR A 182 35.39 31.36 20.28
C THR A 182 35.39 30.90 18.82
N PHE A 183 35.51 29.59 18.58
CA PHE A 183 35.42 29.00 17.24
C PHE A 183 34.07 29.30 16.59
N LEU A 184 32.96 29.02 17.27
CA LEU A 184 31.61 29.23 16.72
C LEU A 184 31.29 30.71 16.45
N ILE A 185 31.76 31.63 17.29
CA ILE A 185 31.55 33.08 17.11
C ILE A 185 32.38 33.61 15.93
N LYS A 186 33.55 33.01 15.66
CA LYS A 186 34.42 33.39 14.54
C LYS A 186 33.98 32.80 13.19
N ILE A 187 33.01 31.89 13.17
CA ILE A 187 32.42 31.41 11.92
C ILE A 187 31.70 32.58 11.25
N ASP A 188 31.97 32.78 9.97
CA ASP A 188 31.31 33.78 9.15
C ASP A 188 29.78 33.65 9.26
N PRO A 189 29.02 34.71 9.60
CA PRO A 189 27.57 34.67 9.64
C PRO A 189 26.90 34.09 8.38
N LEU A 190 27.56 34.22 7.23
CA LEU A 190 27.13 33.65 5.95
C LEU A 190 26.98 32.11 6.04
N PHE A 191 27.80 31.42 6.82
CA PHE A 191 27.67 29.99 7.07
C PHE A 191 26.29 29.59 7.60
N TYR A 192 25.76 30.34 8.57
CA TYR A 192 24.46 30.02 9.19
C TYR A 192 23.29 30.25 8.21
N TRP A 193 23.40 31.25 7.34
CA TRP A 193 22.45 31.45 6.24
C TRP A 193 22.47 30.29 5.25
N PHE A 194 23.67 29.80 4.89
CA PHE A 194 23.81 28.62 4.02
C PHE A 194 23.31 27.33 4.69
N LEU A 195 23.54 27.17 6.00
CA LEU A 195 23.03 26.04 6.77
C LEU A 195 21.49 26.01 6.78
N GLY A 196 20.86 27.15 7.09
CA GLY A 196 19.40 27.28 7.11
C GLY A 196 18.78 27.12 5.72
N ALA A 197 19.34 27.78 4.71
CA ALA A 197 18.87 27.66 3.33
C ALA A 197 19.02 26.23 2.80
N GLY A 198 20.16 25.58 3.05
CA GLY A 198 20.41 24.19 2.68
C GLY A 198 19.41 23.21 3.30
N PHE A 199 19.03 23.42 4.56
CA PHE A 199 17.98 22.63 5.22
C PHE A 199 16.62 22.79 4.52
N VAL A 200 16.20 24.02 4.23
CA VAL A 200 14.94 24.30 3.52
C VAL A 200 14.96 23.68 2.12
N PHE A 201 16.06 23.83 1.38
CA PHE A 201 16.19 23.26 0.03
C PHE A 201 16.16 21.74 0.04
N ALA A 202 16.78 21.09 1.03
CA ALA A 202 16.69 19.63 1.19
C ALA A 202 15.26 19.16 1.50
N MET A 203 14.47 19.94 2.25
CA MET A 203 13.05 19.64 2.46
C MET A 203 12.22 19.77 1.18
N VAL A 204 12.45 20.82 0.40
CA VAL A 204 11.79 21.01 -0.90
C VAL A 204 12.14 19.88 -1.85
N ASP A 205 13.40 19.45 -1.87
CA ASP A 205 13.86 18.32 -2.67
C ASP A 205 13.30 16.99 -2.18
N GLY A 206 13.19 16.76 -0.87
CA GLY A 206 12.49 15.60 -0.34
C GLY A 206 11.01 15.51 -0.77
N ALA A 207 10.38 16.65 -1.06
CA ALA A 207 9.00 16.72 -1.53
C ALA A 207 8.85 16.61 -3.06
N ILE A 208 9.78 17.17 -3.84
CA ILE A 208 9.67 17.32 -5.31
C ILE A 208 10.64 16.39 -6.08
N GLY A 209 11.76 15.99 -5.46
CA GLY A 209 12.74 15.01 -5.95
C GLY A 209 13.77 15.49 -6.96
N MET A 210 13.74 16.77 -7.38
CA MET A 210 14.65 17.35 -8.38
C MET A 210 14.98 18.84 -8.13
N SER A 211 14.62 19.38 -6.96
CA SER A 211 14.63 20.82 -6.72
C SER A 211 15.91 21.32 -6.06
N TYR A 212 16.69 20.45 -5.40
CA TYR A 212 17.84 20.86 -4.58
C TYR A 212 18.87 21.66 -5.37
N GLY A 213 19.32 21.15 -6.52
CA GLY A 213 20.35 21.81 -7.32
C GLY A 213 19.93 23.17 -7.84
N VAL A 214 18.68 23.32 -8.29
CA VAL A 214 18.16 24.59 -8.83
C VAL A 214 18.04 25.65 -7.74
N THR A 215 17.48 25.29 -6.58
CA THR A 215 17.30 26.25 -5.47
C THR A 215 18.63 26.64 -4.84
N THR A 216 19.53 25.67 -4.67
CA THR A 216 20.86 25.90 -4.09
C THR A 216 21.76 26.69 -5.04
N ALA A 217 21.70 26.44 -6.36
CA ALA A 217 22.43 27.24 -7.36
C ALA A 217 21.95 28.70 -7.36
N SER A 218 20.64 28.91 -7.41
CA SER A 218 20.04 30.25 -7.43
C SER A 218 20.42 31.05 -6.19
N PHE A 219 20.34 30.42 -5.01
CA PHE A 219 20.72 31.05 -3.75
C PHE A 219 22.23 31.31 -3.67
N SER A 220 23.07 30.34 -4.04
CA SER A 220 24.53 30.48 -3.98
C SER A 220 25.04 31.61 -4.86
N LEU A 221 24.51 31.71 -6.08
CA LEU A 221 24.84 32.80 -7.01
C LEU A 221 24.32 34.16 -6.51
N ALA A 222 23.12 34.21 -5.93
CA ALA A 222 22.57 35.43 -5.34
C ALA A 222 23.38 35.92 -4.13
N MET A 223 23.96 35.01 -3.35
CA MET A 223 24.88 35.31 -2.24
C MET A 223 26.31 35.63 -2.73
N GLY A 224 26.55 35.68 -4.05
CA GLY A 224 27.82 36.09 -4.64
C GLY A 224 28.88 35.00 -4.71
N LEU A 225 28.53 33.72 -4.49
CA LEU A 225 29.50 32.63 -4.62
C LEU A 225 29.94 32.45 -6.09
N PRO A 226 31.24 32.19 -6.33
CA PRO A 226 31.71 31.82 -7.65
C PRO A 226 30.93 30.62 -8.20
N PRO A 227 30.54 30.62 -9.50
CA PRO A 227 29.76 29.53 -10.09
C PRO A 227 30.38 28.14 -9.90
N ALA A 228 31.71 28.04 -9.94
CA ALA A 228 32.43 26.79 -9.74
C ALA A 228 32.28 26.25 -8.30
N SER A 229 32.41 27.11 -7.28
CA SER A 229 32.26 26.73 -5.88
C SER A 229 30.81 26.36 -5.54
N ALA A 230 29.84 27.11 -6.08
CA ALA A 230 28.42 26.80 -5.94
C ALA A 230 28.07 25.44 -6.58
N SER A 231 28.53 25.20 -7.81
CA SER A 231 28.32 23.93 -8.51
C SER A 231 28.93 22.73 -7.76
N MET A 232 30.17 22.88 -7.27
CA MET A 232 30.84 21.84 -6.49
C MET A 232 30.07 21.47 -5.21
N ALA A 233 29.61 22.47 -4.44
CA ALA A 233 28.85 22.24 -3.21
C ALA A 233 27.51 21.52 -3.48
N ILE A 234 26.84 21.88 -4.57
CA ILE A 234 25.56 21.27 -4.99
C ILE A 234 25.77 19.80 -5.34
N HIS A 235 26.69 19.50 -6.24
CA HIS A 235 26.89 18.13 -6.70
C HIS A 235 27.40 17.21 -5.59
N ILE A 236 28.24 17.70 -4.66
CA ILE A 236 28.66 16.91 -3.48
C ILE A 236 27.46 16.54 -2.61
N SER A 237 26.56 17.50 -2.36
CA SER A 237 25.36 17.28 -1.56
C SER A 237 24.37 16.33 -2.26
N GLU A 238 24.16 16.49 -3.57
CA GLU A 238 23.29 15.63 -4.36
C GLU A 238 23.78 14.18 -4.46
N VAL A 239 25.09 13.96 -4.54
CA VAL A 239 25.65 12.59 -4.54
C VAL A 239 25.33 11.90 -3.21
N LEU A 240 25.44 12.60 -2.07
CA LEU A 240 25.13 12.05 -0.77
C LEU A 240 23.63 11.77 -0.61
N SER A 241 22.78 12.74 -0.92
CA SER A 241 21.32 12.61 -0.76
C SER A 241 20.73 11.55 -1.68
N ASN A 242 21.10 11.55 -2.96
CA ASN A 242 20.66 10.54 -3.93
C ASN A 242 21.22 9.15 -3.60
N GLY A 243 22.42 9.08 -3.04
CA GLY A 243 23.00 7.82 -2.54
C GLY A 243 22.16 7.22 -1.41
N ILE A 244 21.76 8.02 -0.42
CA ILE A 244 20.89 7.59 0.67
C ILE A 244 19.51 7.18 0.13
N ALA A 245 18.92 7.97 -0.78
CA ALA A 245 17.64 7.64 -1.40
C ALA A 245 17.71 6.30 -2.17
N GLY A 246 18.77 6.08 -2.94
CA GLY A 246 19.04 4.83 -3.64
C GLY A 246 19.18 3.64 -2.69
N TRP A 247 19.89 3.81 -1.57
CA TRP A 247 20.01 2.78 -0.54
C TRP A 247 18.66 2.45 0.12
N MET A 248 17.82 3.44 0.37
CA MET A 248 16.48 3.23 0.91
C MET A 248 15.61 2.44 -0.06
N HIS A 249 15.64 2.74 -1.36
CA HIS A 249 14.97 1.94 -2.38
C HIS A 249 15.48 0.49 -2.43
N TYR A 250 16.78 0.28 -2.25
CA TYR A 250 17.38 -1.07 -2.16
C TYR A 250 16.84 -1.84 -0.96
N LYS A 251 16.86 -1.22 0.22
CA LYS A 251 16.37 -1.82 1.47
C LYS A 251 14.88 -2.18 1.41
N MET A 252 14.08 -1.42 0.66
CA MET A 252 12.65 -1.68 0.44
C MET A 252 12.39 -2.76 -0.62
N GLY A 253 13.41 -3.33 -1.26
CA GLY A 253 13.27 -4.36 -2.30
C GLY A 253 12.65 -3.83 -3.60
N ASN A 254 12.63 -2.51 -3.81
CA ASN A 254 11.95 -1.86 -4.93
C ASN A 254 12.88 -1.54 -6.11
N ILE A 255 14.02 -2.25 -6.24
CA ILE A 255 15.01 -2.03 -7.31
C ILE A 255 14.92 -3.12 -8.36
N ASN A 256 14.68 -2.70 -9.61
CA ASN A 256 14.89 -3.56 -10.77
C ASN A 256 16.36 -3.50 -11.19
N TRP A 257 17.15 -4.47 -10.73
CA TRP A 257 18.59 -4.56 -11.01
C TRP A 257 18.95 -4.65 -12.49
N LYS A 258 18.06 -5.22 -13.32
CA LYS A 258 18.27 -5.26 -14.78
C LYS A 258 18.15 -3.86 -15.38
N LEU A 259 17.14 -3.10 -14.95
CA LEU A 259 16.93 -1.72 -15.39
C LEU A 259 18.08 -0.80 -14.95
N PHE A 260 18.50 -0.92 -13.69
CA PHE A 260 19.60 -0.14 -13.11
C PHE A 260 20.90 -0.33 -13.90
N LYS A 261 21.30 -1.58 -14.20
CA LYS A 261 22.52 -1.88 -14.96
C LYS A 261 22.48 -1.34 -16.39
N ILE A 262 21.31 -1.35 -17.04
CA ILE A 262 21.12 -0.81 -18.39
C ILE A 262 21.24 0.72 -18.42
N LEU A 263 20.87 1.39 -17.33
CA LEU A 263 20.88 2.86 -17.24
C LEU A 263 22.23 3.43 -16.76
N ILE A 264 22.90 2.77 -15.82
CA ILE A 264 24.04 3.36 -15.12
C ILE A 264 25.26 3.58 -16.02
N ILE A 265 25.59 2.63 -16.91
CA ILE A 265 26.76 2.74 -17.78
C ILE A 265 26.57 3.89 -18.79
N PRO A 266 25.46 3.95 -19.55
CA PRO A 266 25.20 5.10 -20.43
C PRO A 266 25.14 6.42 -19.67
N ALA A 267 24.56 6.45 -18.47
CA ALA A 267 24.47 7.67 -17.66
C ALA A 267 25.84 8.19 -17.20
N ILE A 268 26.74 7.31 -16.74
CA ILE A 268 28.11 7.69 -16.38
C ILE A 268 28.85 8.26 -17.58
N VAL A 269 28.74 7.61 -18.75
CA VAL A 269 29.38 8.08 -19.98
C VAL A 269 28.80 9.43 -20.40
N GLY A 270 27.48 9.60 -20.32
CA GLY A 270 26.79 10.87 -20.56
C GLY A 270 27.30 11.98 -19.64
N ALA A 271 27.38 11.72 -18.34
CA ALA A 271 27.82 12.69 -17.34
C ALA A 271 29.28 13.13 -17.52
N ILE A 272 30.19 12.19 -17.81
CA ILE A 272 31.59 12.51 -18.09
C ILE A 272 31.69 13.39 -19.35
N LEU A 273 30.97 13.04 -20.41
CA LEU A 273 30.94 13.82 -21.65
C LEU A 273 30.32 15.20 -21.44
N GLY A 274 29.21 15.29 -20.72
CA GLY A 274 28.52 16.55 -20.40
C GLY A 274 29.44 17.49 -19.61
N ALA A 275 30.06 16.98 -18.54
CA ALA A 275 31.00 17.74 -17.73
C ALA A 275 32.25 18.17 -18.53
N TYR A 276 32.80 17.29 -19.36
CA TYR A 276 33.94 17.60 -20.22
C TYR A 276 33.61 18.70 -21.24
N ILE A 277 32.46 18.57 -21.93
CA ILE A 277 32.03 19.58 -22.90
C ILE A 277 31.77 20.91 -22.20
N LEU A 278 31.07 20.92 -21.06
CA LEU A 278 30.79 22.14 -20.31
C LEU A 278 32.09 22.83 -19.85
N SER A 279 33.06 22.07 -19.36
CA SER A 279 34.38 22.58 -18.98
C SER A 279 35.16 23.13 -20.19
N SER A 280 35.11 22.45 -21.34
CA SER A 280 35.79 22.91 -22.56
C SER A 280 35.18 24.20 -23.15
N LEU A 281 33.90 24.46 -22.86
CA LEU A 281 33.15 25.62 -23.34
C LEU A 281 33.18 26.81 -22.36
N GLU A 282 33.99 26.77 -21.31
CA GLU A 282 34.08 27.85 -20.31
C GLU A 282 34.47 29.20 -20.94
N HIS A 283 35.28 29.20 -22.01
CA HIS A 283 35.59 30.39 -22.80
C HIS A 283 34.37 31.02 -23.50
N TYR A 284 33.28 30.26 -23.72
CA TYR A 284 32.02 30.73 -24.32
C TYR A 284 30.93 30.98 -23.26
N SER A 285 31.30 31.08 -21.98
CA SER A 285 30.38 31.30 -20.85
C SER A 285 29.38 32.45 -21.07
N ALA A 286 29.80 33.51 -21.78
CA ALA A 286 28.95 34.65 -22.13
C ALA A 286 27.72 34.28 -23.00
N TYR A 287 27.84 33.27 -23.87
CA TYR A 287 26.76 32.79 -24.73
C TYR A 287 26.05 31.56 -24.16
N VAL A 288 26.77 30.70 -23.45
CA VAL A 288 26.21 29.47 -22.88
C VAL A 288 25.23 29.78 -21.74
N LYS A 289 25.55 30.75 -20.87
CA LYS A 289 24.69 31.15 -19.73
C LYS A 289 23.26 31.55 -20.14
N PRO A 290 23.04 32.49 -21.10
CA PRO A 290 21.69 32.85 -21.50
C PRO A 290 20.93 31.70 -22.18
N VAL A 291 21.60 30.85 -22.97
CA VAL A 291 20.97 29.68 -23.61
C VAL A 291 20.50 28.66 -22.56
N VAL A 292 21.36 28.32 -21.61
CA VAL A 292 20.99 27.42 -20.50
C VAL A 292 19.90 28.05 -19.63
N GLY A 293 19.95 29.36 -19.38
CA GLY A 293 18.93 30.09 -18.64
C GLY A 293 17.55 30.06 -19.31
N VAL A 294 17.48 30.21 -20.63
CA VAL A 294 16.21 30.07 -21.38
C VAL A 294 15.70 28.64 -21.31
N TYR A 295 16.58 27.65 -21.47
CA TYR A 295 16.21 26.23 -21.37
C TYR A 295 15.65 25.87 -19.99
N THR A 296 16.31 26.28 -18.90
CA THR A 296 15.85 26.01 -17.53
C THR A 296 14.55 26.74 -17.21
N LEU A 297 14.36 27.96 -17.73
CA LEU A 297 13.11 28.72 -17.59
C LEU A 297 11.94 28.02 -18.30
N VAL A 298 12.14 27.54 -19.53
CA VAL A 298 11.13 26.75 -20.27
C VAL A 298 10.80 25.46 -19.53
N LEU A 299 11.81 24.73 -19.05
CA LEU A 299 11.62 23.49 -18.29
C LEU A 299 10.84 23.75 -16.99
N GLY A 300 11.17 24.82 -16.25
CA GLY A 300 10.47 25.26 -15.05
C GLY A 300 9.00 25.59 -15.33
N ALA A 301 8.70 26.33 -16.40
CA ALA A 301 7.34 26.63 -16.82
C ALA A 301 6.54 25.37 -17.18
N ILE A 302 7.16 24.40 -17.85
CA ILE A 302 6.54 23.10 -18.17
C ILE A 302 6.21 22.31 -16.89
N ILE A 303 7.13 22.26 -15.92
CA ILE A 303 6.93 21.55 -14.65
C ILE A 303 5.79 22.19 -13.86
N LEU A 304 5.79 23.52 -13.72
CA LEU A 304 4.71 24.28 -13.06
C LEU A 304 3.36 24.04 -13.74
N SER A 305 3.29 24.13 -15.07
CA SER A 305 2.06 23.87 -15.83
C SER A 305 1.51 22.47 -15.60
N LYS A 306 2.39 21.44 -15.52
CA LYS A 306 1.99 20.07 -15.21
C LYS A 306 1.46 19.92 -13.78
N ALA A 307 2.00 20.66 -12.81
CA ALA A 307 1.55 20.63 -11.42
C ALA A 307 0.12 21.16 -11.26
N PHE A 308 -0.30 22.13 -12.07
CA PHE A 308 -1.68 22.66 -12.04
C PHE A 308 -2.69 21.81 -12.83
N ASN A 309 -2.24 20.85 -13.64
CA ASN A 309 -3.07 20.09 -14.56
C ASN A 309 -3.20 18.59 -14.18
N ILE A 310 -3.48 18.33 -12.89
CA ILE A 310 -3.53 16.98 -12.27
C ILE A 310 -4.64 16.07 -12.84
N LYS A 311 -5.59 16.60 -13.62
CA LYS A 311 -6.78 15.86 -14.07
C LYS A 311 -6.59 14.88 -15.24
N LYS A 312 -5.40 14.77 -15.85
CA LYS A 312 -5.18 13.76 -16.91
C LYS A 312 -4.78 12.41 -16.31
N LYS A 313 -5.73 11.47 -16.22
CA LYS A 313 -5.44 10.03 -16.07
C LYS A 313 -4.42 9.63 -17.14
N LYS A 314 -3.18 9.33 -16.72
CA LYS A 314 -2.19 8.75 -17.62
C LYS A 314 -2.71 7.40 -18.11
N LYS A 315 -2.93 7.25 -19.41
CA LYS A 315 -2.97 5.91 -20.03
C LYS A 315 -1.64 5.23 -19.67
N ALA A 316 -1.68 3.99 -19.21
CA ALA A 316 -0.49 3.19 -18.97
C ALA A 316 0.31 3.14 -20.27
N GLY A 317 1.42 3.87 -20.32
CA GLY A 317 2.26 3.98 -21.51
C GLY A 317 2.89 2.63 -21.83
N GLU A 318 3.04 2.35 -23.12
CA GLU A 318 3.76 1.18 -23.62
C GLU A 318 5.17 1.08 -23.01
N LYS A 319 5.65 -0.15 -22.81
CA LYS A 319 6.99 -0.41 -22.27
C LYS A 319 8.04 0.32 -23.12
N ILE A 320 8.72 1.31 -22.53
CA ILE A 320 9.79 2.07 -23.20
C ILE A 320 10.90 1.09 -23.60
N LYS A 321 11.07 0.87 -24.91
CA LYS A 321 12.03 -0.11 -25.44
C LYS A 321 13.47 0.42 -25.53
N LYS A 322 13.67 1.74 -25.56
CA LYS A 322 14.99 2.38 -25.69
C LYS A 322 15.43 3.06 -24.39
N ILE A 323 15.83 2.25 -23.42
CA ILE A 323 16.15 2.72 -22.06
C ILE A 323 17.59 3.25 -21.94
N ALA A 324 18.54 2.68 -22.68
CA ALA A 324 19.94 3.12 -22.63
C ALA A 324 20.17 4.57 -23.12
N PRO A 325 19.55 5.05 -24.22
CA PRO A 325 19.65 6.44 -24.63
C PRO A 325 19.07 7.43 -23.61
N LEU A 326 18.03 7.01 -22.88
CA LEU A 326 17.47 7.80 -21.77
C LEU A 326 18.49 7.98 -20.64
N GLY A 327 19.22 6.92 -20.29
CA GLY A 327 20.31 7.00 -19.32
C GLY A 327 21.42 7.95 -19.79
N PHE A 328 21.84 7.83 -21.05
CA PHE A 328 22.87 8.71 -21.63
C PHE A 328 22.46 10.18 -21.64
N VAL A 329 21.29 10.50 -22.19
CA VAL A 329 20.80 11.88 -22.27
C VAL A 329 20.55 12.45 -20.87
N GLY A 330 20.01 11.65 -19.95
CA GLY A 330 19.78 12.07 -18.58
C GLY A 330 21.06 12.29 -17.78
N GLY A 331 22.14 11.54 -18.06
CA GLY A 331 23.45 11.80 -17.45
C GLY A 331 24.18 12.98 -18.08
N PHE A 332 23.95 13.24 -19.37
CA PHE A 332 24.61 14.31 -20.13
C PHE A 332 24.16 15.73 -19.77
N ILE A 333 22.88 15.87 -19.41
CA ILE A 333 22.24 17.14 -19.02
C ILE A 333 22.57 17.44 -17.55
#